data_AF-A0A1G9DIU1-F1
#
_entry.id   AF-A0A1G9DIU1-F1
#
_cell.length_a   1.000
_cell.length_b   1.000
_cell.length_c   1.000
_cell.angle_alpha   90.00
_cell.angle_beta   90.00
_cell.angle_gamma   90.00
#
_symmetry.space_group_name_H-M   'P 1'
#
loop_
_entity.id
_entity.type
_entity.pdbx_description
1 polymer ?
#
loop_
_entity_poly.entity_id
_entity_poly.type
_entity_poly.pdbx_seq_one_letter_code
_entity_poly.pdbx_strand_id
1 'polypeptide(L)'
;MREIARAHGCSVAVLYREFRGAGVALRGRDTQAVEGANQIVGAYARGLPMHEICARYKVAKSTEGRLVDEAEGVPRRPSGKPRRVQWDVVEAAVRGGMTAAEAATVGGCSPRQVARLLHRLGWAWDGRRWLPPAAVKGAH
;
A
#
# COMPACT_ATOMS: atom_id res chain seq x y z
N MET A 1 16.21 -6.23 29.74
CA MET A 1 15.98 -4.90 29.12
C MET A 1 15.75 -3.79 30.13
N ARG A 2 14.72 -3.84 31.00
CA ARG A 2 14.49 -2.79 32.02
C ARG A 2 15.63 -2.66 33.04
N GLU A 3 16.20 -3.79 33.44
CA GLU A 3 17.33 -3.84 34.38
C GLU A 3 18.62 -3.25 33.78
N ILE A 4 18.94 -3.63 32.54
CA ILE A 4 20.05 -3.06 31.76
C ILE A 4 19.86 -1.54 31.57
N ALA A 5 18.65 -1.10 31.21
CA ALA A 5 18.35 0.32 31.07
C ALA A 5 18.58 1.11 32.38
N ARG A 6 18.18 0.55 33.53
CA ARG A 6 18.47 1.15 34.85
C ARG A 6 19.96 1.17 35.17
N ALA A 7 20.68 0.08 34.92
CA ALA A 7 22.12 -0.01 35.18
C ALA A 7 22.94 0.99 34.35
N HIS A 8 22.48 1.32 33.14
CA HIS A 8 23.12 2.27 32.24
C HIS A 8 22.51 3.68 32.30
N GLY A 9 21.63 3.97 33.27
CA GLY A 9 21.03 5.30 33.47
C GLY A 9 20.24 5.82 32.26
N CYS A 10 19.77 4.93 31.38
CA CYS A 10 19.12 5.29 30.14
C CYS A 10 17.71 4.70 30.06
N SER A 11 16.88 5.29 29.20
CA SER A 11 15.54 4.74 28.99
C SER A 11 15.63 3.45 28.17
N VAL A 12 14.65 2.56 28.37
CA VAL A 12 14.53 1.34 27.56
C VAL A 12 14.48 1.66 26.07
N ALA A 13 13.87 2.79 25.68
CA ALA A 13 13.80 3.24 24.30
C ALA A 13 15.17 3.63 23.71
N VAL A 14 16.04 4.26 24.51
CA VAL A 14 17.44 4.54 24.12
C VAL A 14 18.16 3.22 23.87
N LEU A 15 18.04 2.28 24.80
CA LEU A 15 18.64 0.96 24.70
C LEU A 15 18.20 0.21 23.41
N TYR A 16 16.91 0.25 23.07
CA TYR A 16 16.38 -0.34 21.83
C TYR A 16 16.95 0.32 20.57
N ARG A 17 17.12 1.63 20.58
CA ARG A 17 17.68 2.38 19.44
C ARG A 17 19.15 2.04 19.23
N GLU A 18 19.94 2.00 20.30
CA GLU A 18 21.35 1.62 20.26
C GLU A 18 21.53 0.20 19.76
N PHE A 19 20.79 -0.77 20.32
CA PHE A 19 20.87 -2.15 19.88
C PHE A 19 20.41 -2.36 18.44
N ARG A 20 19.39 -1.64 17.98
CA ARG A 20 18.96 -1.67 16.57
C ARG A 20 20.02 -1.06 15.65
N GLY A 21 20.65 0.06 16.05
CA GLY A 21 21.73 0.70 15.29
C GLY A 21 22.99 -0.17 15.21
N ALA A 22 23.25 -0.95 16.25
CA ALA A 22 24.35 -1.92 16.32
C ALA A 22 24.02 -3.29 15.68
N GLY A 23 22.83 -3.45 15.06
CA GLY A 23 22.43 -4.71 14.43
C GLY A 23 22.17 -5.88 15.40
N VAL A 24 22.06 -5.61 16.70
CA VAL A 24 21.81 -6.63 17.72
C VAL A 24 20.35 -7.06 17.67
N ALA A 25 20.11 -8.32 17.31
CA ALA A 25 18.80 -8.93 17.32
C ALA A 25 18.29 -9.12 18.76
N LEU A 26 17.42 -8.22 19.21
CA LEU A 26 16.80 -8.30 20.53
C LEU A 26 15.73 -9.40 20.57
N ARG A 27 16.13 -10.58 21.06
CA ARG A 27 15.36 -11.83 21.21
C ARG A 27 14.77 -12.37 19.91
N GLY A 28 15.27 -13.54 19.52
CA GLY A 28 14.82 -14.32 18.36
C GLY A 28 13.31 -14.48 18.36
N ARG A 29 12.70 -14.00 17.27
CA ARG A 29 11.32 -14.29 16.92
C ARG A 29 11.35 -15.70 16.33
N ASP A 30 10.49 -16.62 16.77
CA ASP A 30 10.35 -17.93 16.14
C ASP A 30 10.06 -17.73 14.64
N THR A 31 11.08 -17.90 13.82
CA THR A 31 10.97 -17.86 12.36
C THR A 31 10.54 -19.23 11.90
N GLN A 32 9.30 -19.61 12.21
CA GLN A 32 8.69 -20.73 11.50
C GLN A 32 8.55 -20.35 10.02
N ALA A 33 8.99 -21.26 9.16
CA ALA A 33 8.80 -21.13 7.72
C ALA A 33 7.30 -21.08 7.43
N VAL A 34 6.87 -20.03 6.73
CA VAL A 34 5.49 -19.89 6.29
C VAL A 34 5.39 -20.59 4.94
N GLU A 35 4.62 -21.68 4.90
CA GLU A 35 4.29 -22.34 3.64
C GLU A 35 3.60 -21.33 2.71
N GLY A 36 4.09 -21.21 1.48
CA GLY A 36 3.55 -20.25 0.52
C GLY A 36 4.14 -18.83 0.59
N ALA A 37 5.26 -18.62 1.29
CA ALA A 37 5.89 -17.29 1.44
C ALA A 37 6.10 -16.56 0.10
N ASN A 38 6.64 -17.25 -0.91
CA ASN A 38 6.87 -16.66 -2.24
C ASN A 38 5.56 -16.25 -2.94
N GLN A 39 4.48 -17.01 -2.73
CA GLN A 39 3.16 -16.73 -3.28
C GLN A 39 2.52 -15.51 -2.60
N ILE A 40 2.74 -15.34 -1.29
CA ILE A 40 2.33 -14.17 -0.51
C ILE A 40 3.05 -12.92 -1.02
N VAL A 41 4.39 -12.98 -1.11
CA VAL A 41 5.23 -11.89 -1.62
C VAL A 41 4.87 -11.54 -3.07
N GLY A 42 4.66 -12.55 -3.94
CA GLY A 42 4.24 -12.33 -5.32
C GLY A 42 2.83 -11.74 -5.44
N ALA A 43 1.89 -12.12 -4.56
CA ALA A 43 0.58 -11.47 -4.49
C ALA A 43 0.69 -10.00 -4.06
N TYR A 44 1.56 -9.71 -3.09
CA TYR A 44 1.85 -8.35 -2.67
C TYR A 44 2.48 -7.52 -3.80
N ALA A 45 3.48 -8.06 -4.50
CA ALA A 45 4.15 -7.40 -5.61
C ALA A 45 3.20 -7.09 -6.78
N ARG A 46 2.22 -7.96 -7.03
CA ARG A 46 1.14 -7.74 -8.01
C ARG A 46 0.07 -6.73 -7.57
N GLY A 47 0.21 -6.13 -6.39
CA GLY A 47 -0.69 -5.09 -5.92
C GLY A 47 -1.96 -5.58 -5.22
N LEU A 48 -2.09 -6.89 -4.92
CA LEU A 48 -3.28 -7.37 -4.19
C LEU A 48 -3.40 -6.67 -2.84
N PRO A 49 -4.60 -6.24 -2.42
CA PRO A 49 -4.75 -5.56 -1.16
C PRO A 49 -4.46 -6.51 0.00
N MET A 50 -3.81 -5.98 1.04
CA MET A 50 -3.32 -6.76 2.18
C MET A 50 -4.40 -7.61 2.86
N HIS A 51 -5.65 -7.13 2.95
CA HIS A 51 -6.75 -7.89 3.53
C HIS A 51 -7.08 -9.15 2.71
N GLU A 52 -6.97 -9.07 1.39
CA GLU A 52 -7.23 -10.19 0.48
C GLU A 52 -6.08 -11.20 0.53
N ILE A 53 -4.83 -10.73 0.63
CA ILE A 53 -3.67 -11.59 0.84
C ILE A 53 -3.81 -12.36 2.17
N CYS A 54 -4.13 -11.67 3.26
CA CYS A 54 -4.32 -12.29 4.58
C CYS A 54 -5.44 -13.34 4.55
N ALA A 55 -6.58 -13.03 3.90
CA ALA A 55 -7.70 -13.96 3.78
C ALA A 55 -7.34 -15.18 2.92
N ARG A 56 -6.70 -14.96 1.77
CA ARG A 56 -6.36 -16.01 0.80
C ARG A 56 -5.34 -17.00 1.33
N TYR A 57 -4.31 -16.51 2.01
CA TYR A 57 -3.22 -17.34 2.52
C TYR A 57 -3.37 -17.66 4.01
N LYS A 58 -4.47 -17.23 4.65
CA LYS A 58 -4.76 -17.44 6.07
C LYS A 58 -3.61 -17.00 6.99
N VAL A 59 -2.97 -15.88 6.65
CA VAL A 59 -1.85 -15.32 7.41
C VAL A 59 -2.26 -14.06 8.15
N ALA A 60 -1.66 -13.84 9.31
CA ALA A 60 -1.78 -12.57 10.01
C ALA A 60 -1.10 -11.44 9.21
N LYS A 61 -1.62 -10.21 9.37
CA LYS A 61 -1.01 -9.00 8.81
C LYS A 61 0.46 -8.84 9.20
N SER A 62 0.82 -9.16 10.45
CA SER A 62 2.20 -9.11 10.91
C SER A 62 3.10 -10.11 10.18
N THR A 63 2.57 -11.27 9.80
CA THR A 63 3.29 -12.29 9.02
C THR A 63 3.50 -11.83 7.59
N GLU A 64 2.45 -11.36 6.91
CA GLU A 64 2.59 -10.78 5.56
C GLU A 64 3.59 -9.62 5.56
N GLY A 65 3.47 -8.69 6.50
CA GLY A 65 4.39 -7.57 6.60
C GLY A 65 5.84 -8.00 6.83
N ARG A 66 6.08 -9.03 7.64
CA ARG A 66 7.42 -9.60 7.86
C ARG A 66 7.97 -10.23 6.59
N LEU A 67 7.18 -11.06 5.90
CA LEU A 67 7.60 -11.72 4.66
C LEU A 67 7.95 -10.71 3.56
N VAL A 68 7.21 -9.60 3.47
CA VAL A 68 7.51 -8.51 2.54
C VAL A 68 8.77 -7.75 2.94
N ASP A 69 9.03 -7.54 4.24
CA ASP A 69 10.28 -6.90 4.69
C ASP A 69 11.52 -7.75 4.42
N GLU A 70 11.37 -9.08 4.54
CA GLU A 70 12.44 -10.04 4.30
C GLU A 70 12.65 -10.33 2.80
N ALA A 71 11.70 -9.95 1.93
CA ALA A 71 11.78 -10.17 0.49
C ALA A 71 12.68 -9.14 -0.19
N GLU A 72 13.71 -9.63 -0.88
CA GLU A 72 14.59 -8.78 -1.68
C GLU A 72 13.85 -8.22 -2.91
N GLY A 73 14.03 -6.93 -3.19
CA GLY A 73 13.50 -6.27 -4.39
C GLY A 73 12.00 -5.92 -4.37
N VAL A 74 11.30 -6.13 -3.24
CA VAL A 74 9.88 -5.79 -3.13
C VAL A 74 9.68 -4.51 -2.30
N PRO A 75 9.42 -3.35 -2.93
CA PRO A 75 9.29 -2.09 -2.20
C PRO A 75 8.04 -2.08 -1.30
N ARG A 76 8.17 -1.45 -0.13
CA ARG A 76 7.02 -1.14 0.72
C ARG A 76 6.08 -0.18 0.00
N ARG A 77 4.78 -0.49 0.06
CA ARG A 77 3.74 0.43 -0.39
C ARG A 77 3.81 1.69 0.46
N PRO A 78 3.64 2.88 -0.15
CA PRO A 78 3.69 4.13 0.59
C PRO A 78 2.71 4.08 1.76
N SER A 79 3.24 4.25 2.97
CA SER A 79 2.45 4.32 4.18
C SER A 79 1.92 5.75 4.36
N GLY A 80 0.64 5.87 4.69
CA GLY A 80 0.00 7.14 5.01
C GLY A 80 -1.23 7.43 4.16
N LYS A 81 -2.03 8.38 4.65
CA LYS A 81 -3.01 9.04 3.78
C LYS A 81 -2.20 9.69 2.64
N PRO A 82 -2.62 9.53 1.39
CA PRO A 82 -1.96 10.20 0.28
C PRO A 82 -1.71 11.68 0.62
N ARG A 83 -0.44 12.11 0.53
CA ARG A 83 -0.03 13.49 0.75
C ARG A 83 -0.64 14.35 -0.37
N ARG A 84 -1.88 14.79 -0.13
CA ARG A 84 -2.80 15.36 -1.13
C ARG A 84 -3.08 14.39 -2.30
N VAL A 85 -4.34 14.36 -2.71
CA VAL A 85 -4.71 13.65 -3.94
C VAL A 85 -4.06 14.39 -5.10
N GLN A 86 -3.32 13.69 -5.94
CA GLN A 86 -2.70 14.23 -7.15
C GLN A 86 -3.74 14.22 -8.28
N TRP A 87 -4.64 15.21 -8.27
CA TRP A 87 -5.80 15.23 -9.16
C TRP A 87 -5.43 15.36 -10.65
N ASP A 88 -4.33 16.06 -10.94
CA ASP A 88 -3.72 16.16 -12.26
C ASP A 88 -3.28 14.78 -12.78
N VAL A 89 -2.64 13.98 -11.92
CA VAL A 89 -2.23 12.59 -12.24
C VAL A 89 -3.45 11.70 -12.45
N VAL A 90 -4.49 11.83 -11.60
CA VAL A 90 -5.76 11.09 -11.75
C VAL A 90 -6.42 11.42 -13.09
N GLU A 91 -6.52 12.70 -13.44
CA GLU A 91 -7.15 13.11 -14.70
C GLU A 91 -6.37 12.62 -15.92
N ALA A 92 -5.03 12.75 -15.90
CA ALA A 92 -4.17 12.25 -16.98
C ALA A 92 -4.28 10.73 -17.15
N ALA A 93 -4.32 9.98 -16.05
CA ALA A 93 -4.49 8.52 -16.06
C ALA A 93 -5.82 8.10 -16.70
N VAL A 94 -6.93 8.76 -16.31
CA VAL A 94 -8.25 8.47 -16.87
C VAL A 94 -8.33 8.86 -18.35
N ARG A 95 -7.75 10.00 -18.75
CA ARG A 95 -7.61 10.37 -20.17
C ARG A 95 -6.79 9.35 -20.97
N GLY A 96 -5.80 8.73 -20.33
CA GLY A 96 -5.01 7.62 -20.89
C GLY A 96 -5.74 6.28 -20.97
N GLY A 97 -7.02 6.23 -20.57
CA GLY A 97 -7.85 5.01 -20.66
C GLY A 97 -7.78 4.10 -19.44
N MET A 98 -7.10 4.50 -18.36
CA MET A 98 -7.10 3.74 -17.11
C MET A 98 -8.50 3.72 -16.47
N THR A 99 -8.81 2.63 -15.78
CA THR A 99 -10.02 2.53 -14.95
C THR A 99 -9.91 3.45 -13.73
N ALA A 100 -11.05 3.75 -13.10
CA ALA A 100 -11.08 4.56 -11.88
C ALA A 100 -10.30 3.93 -10.72
N ALA A 101 -10.15 2.60 -10.70
CA ALA A 101 -9.39 1.89 -9.67
C ALA A 101 -7.86 2.02 -9.86
N GLU A 102 -7.40 1.91 -11.11
CA GLU A 102 -6.00 2.11 -11.47
C GLU A 102 -5.60 3.58 -11.26
N ALA A 103 -6.43 4.53 -11.72
CA ALA A 103 -6.22 5.96 -11.53
C ALA A 103 -6.18 6.35 -10.04
N ALA A 104 -7.01 5.72 -9.21
CA ALA A 104 -7.01 5.92 -7.76
C ALA A 104 -5.70 5.46 -7.10
N THR A 105 -5.09 4.38 -7.61
CA THR A 105 -3.83 3.85 -7.11
C THR A 105 -2.68 4.84 -7.36
N VAL A 106 -2.56 5.35 -8.59
CA VAL A 106 -1.49 6.30 -8.97
C VAL A 106 -1.70 7.69 -8.36
N GLY A 107 -2.94 8.15 -8.28
CA GLY A 107 -3.28 9.47 -7.72
C GLY A 107 -3.30 9.52 -6.20
N GLY A 108 -3.13 8.36 -5.55
CA GLY A 108 -3.29 8.24 -4.12
C GLY A 108 -4.67 8.69 -3.68
N CYS A 109 -5.73 8.01 -4.11
CA CYS A 109 -7.09 8.27 -3.61
C CYS A 109 -7.93 7.01 -3.67
N SER A 110 -9.23 7.12 -3.37
CA SER A 110 -10.18 6.02 -3.53
C SER A 110 -10.86 6.07 -4.91
N PRO A 111 -11.29 4.92 -5.48
CA PRO A 111 -12.06 4.91 -6.73
C PRO A 111 -13.32 5.79 -6.66
N ARG A 112 -13.95 5.88 -5.47
CA ARG A 112 -15.10 6.76 -5.22
C ARG A 112 -14.75 8.26 -5.25
N GLN A 113 -13.51 8.63 -4.93
CA GLN A 113 -13.03 10.00 -5.09
C GLN A 113 -12.79 10.33 -6.57
N VAL A 114 -12.24 9.38 -7.34
CA VAL A 114 -12.10 9.51 -8.79
C VAL A 114 -13.46 9.69 -9.47
N ALA A 115 -14.43 8.82 -9.20
CA ALA A 115 -15.78 8.93 -9.77
C ALA A 115 -16.45 10.28 -9.45
N ARG A 116 -16.29 10.79 -8.21
CA ARG A 116 -16.79 12.11 -7.82
C ARG A 116 -16.11 13.26 -8.57
N LEU A 117 -14.79 13.19 -8.77
CA LEU A 117 -14.07 14.16 -9.58
C LEU A 117 -14.60 14.17 -11.02
N LEU A 118 -14.69 12.98 -11.64
CA LEU A 118 -15.08 12.83 -13.03
C LEU A 118 -16.50 13.34 -13.28
N HIS A 119 -17.45 13.02 -12.40
CA HIS A 119 -18.79 13.61 -12.44
C HIS A 119 -18.77 15.14 -12.35
N ARG A 120 -17.95 15.72 -11.45
CA ARG A 120 -17.81 17.18 -11.32
C ARG A 120 -17.23 17.82 -12.59
N LEU A 121 -16.35 17.11 -13.28
CA LEU A 121 -15.76 17.53 -14.56
C LEU A 121 -16.66 17.25 -15.76
N GLY A 122 -17.87 16.72 -15.57
CA GLY A 122 -18.83 16.44 -16.64
C GLY A 122 -18.53 15.18 -17.46
N TRP A 123 -17.69 14.28 -16.95
CA TRP A 123 -17.43 13.00 -17.60
C TRP A 123 -18.59 12.03 -17.38
N ALA A 124 -18.87 11.21 -18.39
CA ALA A 124 -19.91 10.20 -18.37
C ALA A 124 -19.33 8.78 -18.24
N TRP A 125 -20.06 7.87 -17.62
CA TRP A 125 -19.71 6.44 -17.57
C TRP A 125 -20.55 5.67 -18.57
N ASP A 126 -19.93 4.92 -19.48
CA ASP A 126 -20.64 4.15 -20.52
C ASP A 126 -20.87 2.67 -20.15
N GLY A 127 -20.51 2.27 -18.92
CA GLY A 127 -20.56 0.88 -18.47
C GLY A 127 -19.20 0.17 -18.50
N ARG A 128 -18.21 0.70 -19.23
CA ARG A 128 -16.86 0.11 -19.36
C ARG A 128 -15.74 1.11 -19.11
N ARG A 129 -15.91 2.37 -19.48
CA ARG A 129 -14.91 3.43 -19.32
C ARG A 129 -15.56 4.79 -19.08
N TRP A 130 -14.74 5.74 -18.64
CA TRP A 130 -15.14 7.14 -18.52
C TRP A 130 -14.92 7.87 -19.84
N LEU A 131 -15.95 8.58 -20.28
CA LEU A 131 -15.95 9.39 -21.49
C LEU A 131 -15.81 10.88 -21.13
N PRO A 132 -14.91 11.61 -21.78
CA PRO A 132 -14.75 13.05 -21.54
C PRO A 132 -15.98 13.81 -22.03
N PRO A 133 -16.29 14.98 -21.45
CA PRO A 133 -17.45 15.80 -21.82
C PRO A 133 -17.50 16.17 -23.31
N ALA A 134 -16.35 16.29 -23.97
CA ALA A 134 -16.25 16.54 -25.41
C ALA A 134 -16.77 15.37 -26.27
N ALA A 135 -16.71 14.13 -25.76
CA ALA A 135 -17.19 12.94 -26.47
C ALA A 135 -18.71 12.77 -26.35
N VAL A 136 -19.38 13.47 -25.44
CA VAL A 136 -20.82 13.35 -25.18
C VAL A 136 -21.66 14.27 -26.10
N LYS A 137 -21.05 15.29 -26.71
CA LYS A 137 -21.74 16.28 -27.58
C LYS A 137 -21.98 15.84 -29.03
N GLY A 138 -21.76 14.57 -29.38
CA GLY A 138 -21.90 14.07 -30.75
C GLY A 138 -23.18 13.27 -31.04
N ALA A 139 -24.10 13.18 -30.09
CA ALA A 139 -25.34 12.41 -30.23
C ALA A 139 -26.56 13.28 -29.96
N HIS A 140 -26.88 14.18 -30.89
CA HIS A 140 -28.24 14.67 -31.18
C HIS A 140 -28.23 15.42 -32.51
#